data_AF-X1MYL2-F1
#
_entry.id   AF-X1MYL2-F1
#
_cell.length_a   1.000
_cell.length_b   1.000
_cell.length_c   1.000
_cell.angle_alpha   90.00
_cell.angle_beta   90.00
_cell.angle_gamma   90.00
#
_symmetry.space_group_name_H-M   'P 1'
#
loop_
_entity.id
_entity.type
_entity.pdbx_description
1 polymer ?
#
loop_
_entity_poly.entity_id
_entity_poly.type
_entity_poly.pdbx_seq_one_letter_code
_entity_poly.pdbx_strand_id
1 'polypeptide(L)'
;MSEKEISDVLSRMGNEVVSLIATSRNLGENYAKLVELLGAPPGNGHKEEVYKEPAGLRDRVILVHRDKTGKVIATRDSGWQDHKCLTNTGFDEVTALMLTDVGGTAFDFIGIGTGAVAADPTDTDLGAEEARKAGTGTQQTTDVANDTAQLTATFAAADGLAGVDEITESGVLNGAAPGVHPAVVMLCR
;
A
#
# COMPACT_ATOMS: atom_id res chain seq x y z
N MET A 1 13.28 68.12 28.21
CA MET A 1 12.16 67.42 27.55
C MET A 1 10.91 67.83 28.28
N SER A 2 9.96 68.44 27.59
CA SER A 2 8.71 68.90 28.20
C SER A 2 7.75 67.73 28.43
N GLU A 3 6.87 67.82 29.44
CA GLU A 3 5.84 66.81 29.69
C GLU A 3 4.97 66.55 28.46
N LYS A 4 4.74 67.59 27.65
CA LYS A 4 4.00 67.51 26.40
C LYS A 4 4.67 66.60 25.37
N GLU A 5 5.98 66.71 25.20
CA GLU A 5 6.75 65.86 24.28
C GLU A 5 6.74 64.39 24.72
N ILE A 6 6.82 64.13 26.03
CA ILE A 6 6.72 62.77 26.59
C ILE A 6 5.34 62.18 26.29
N SER A 7 4.27 62.95 26.52
CA SER A 7 2.89 62.51 26.27
C SER A 7 2.62 62.21 24.79
N ASP A 8 3.16 63.02 23.87
CA ASP A 8 3.01 62.83 22.43
C ASP A 8 3.73 61.56 21.95
N VAL A 9 4.94 61.30 22.47
CA VAL A 9 5.70 60.08 22.14
C VAL A 9 4.98 58.84 22.68
N LEU A 10 4.51 58.86 23.92
CA LEU A 10 3.76 57.74 24.51
C LEU A 10 2.47 57.44 23.75
N SER A 11 1.76 58.47 23.28
CA SER A 11 0.54 58.31 22.48
C SER A 11 0.82 57.65 21.12
N ARG A 12 1.92 58.02 20.46
CA ARG A 12 2.35 57.37 19.20
C ARG A 12 2.76 55.92 19.42
N MET A 13 3.53 55.65 20.47
CA MET A 13 3.93 54.29 20.82
C MET A 13 2.72 53.39 21.11
N GLY A 14 1.69 53.92 21.79
CA GLY A 14 0.44 53.19 22.03
C GLY A 14 -0.23 52.73 20.73
N ASN A 15 -0.32 53.61 19.73
CA ASN A 15 -0.90 53.27 18.42
C ASN A 15 -0.07 52.24 17.65
N GLU A 16 1.27 52.35 17.70
CA GLU A 16 2.18 51.40 17.06
C GLU A 16 2.08 49.99 17.68
N VAL A 17 1.99 49.91 19.02
CA VAL A 17 1.83 48.63 19.74
C VAL A 17 0.50 47.96 19.39
N VAL A 18 -0.60 48.72 19.30
CA VAL A 18 -1.91 48.19 18.92
C VAL A 18 -1.90 47.63 17.50
N SER A 19 -1.25 48.33 16.56
CA SER A 19 -1.07 47.86 15.17
C SER A 19 -0.28 46.55 15.09
N LEU A 20 0.78 46.43 15.89
CA LEU A 20 1.59 45.21 15.96
C LEU A 20 0.76 44.02 16.47
N ILE A 21 -0.02 44.21 17.53
CA ILE A 21 -0.89 43.16 18.11
C ILE A 21 -1.93 42.68 17.09
N ALA A 22 -2.55 43.59 16.34
CA ALA A 22 -3.51 43.24 15.30
C ALA A 22 -2.87 42.39 14.19
N THR A 23 -1.66 42.77 13.77
CA THR A 23 -0.91 42.04 12.74
C THR A 23 -0.53 40.63 13.20
N SER A 24 -0.10 40.46 14.45
CA SER A 24 0.24 39.15 15.03
C SER A 24 -0.95 38.19 15.08
N ARG A 25 -2.16 38.69 15.38
CA ARG A 25 -3.39 37.88 15.38
C ARG A 25 -3.76 37.38 13.99
N ASN A 26 -3.74 38.28 13.01
CA ASN A 26 -4.02 37.93 11.61
C ASN A 26 -3.04 36.86 11.08
N LEU A 27 -1.77 36.94 11.47
CA LEU A 27 -0.76 35.97 11.06
C LEU A 27 -1.02 34.58 11.66
N GLY A 28 -1.47 34.53 12.93
CA GLY A 28 -1.84 33.27 13.59
C GLY A 28 -3.05 32.59 12.93
N GLU A 29 -4.09 33.35 12.57
CA GLU A 29 -5.27 32.81 11.87
C GLU A 29 -4.92 32.28 10.48
N ASN A 30 -4.08 33.01 9.73
CA ASN A 30 -3.63 32.58 8.41
C ASN A 30 -2.79 31.30 8.48
N TYR A 31 -1.96 31.15 9.52
CA TYR A 31 -1.18 29.92 9.72
C TYR A 31 -2.08 28.72 10.02
N ALA A 32 -3.09 28.87 10.88
CA ALA A 32 -4.04 27.81 11.19
C ALA A 32 -4.79 27.33 9.93
N LYS A 33 -5.24 28.26 9.08
CA LYS A 33 -5.93 27.94 7.83
C LYS A 33 -5.03 27.25 6.80
N LEU A 34 -3.75 27.61 6.75
CA LEU A 34 -2.77 26.95 5.89
C LEU A 34 -2.57 25.48 6.31
N VAL A 35 -2.49 25.21 7.62
CA VAL A 35 -2.38 23.85 8.15
C VAL A 35 -3.61 23.01 7.80
N GLU A 36 -4.81 23.58 7.91
CA GLU A 36 -6.06 22.91 7.52
C GLU A 36 -6.08 22.55 6.03
N LEU A 37 -5.69 23.48 5.15
CA LEU A 37 -5.66 23.25 3.71
C LEU A 37 -4.60 22.23 3.28
N LEU A 38 -3.45 22.20 3.97
CA LEU A 38 -2.40 21.21 3.71
C LEU A 38 -2.74 19.82 4.27
N GLY A 39 -3.56 19.75 5.33
CA GLY A 39 -4.03 18.50 5.93
C GLY A 39 -5.27 17.90 5.27
N ALA A 40 -5.98 18.66 4.42
CA ALA A 40 -7.13 18.15 3.69
C ALA A 40 -6.66 17.27 2.51
N PRO A 41 -7.10 16.00 2.40
CA PRO A 41 -6.80 15.17 1.24
C PRO A 41 -7.41 15.80 -0.02
N PRO A 42 -6.83 15.55 -1.21
CA PRO A 42 -7.23 16.22 -2.44
C PRO A 42 -8.64 15.77 -2.84
N GLY A 43 -9.64 16.57 -2.46
CA GLY A 43 -11.04 16.28 -2.73
C GLY A 43 -11.81 17.58 -2.89
N ASN A 44 -12.32 17.82 -4.10
CA ASN A 44 -13.13 19.00 -4.41
C ASN A 44 -14.48 18.94 -3.70
N GLY A 45 -14.56 19.48 -2.48
CA GLY A 45 -15.68 20.26 -1.93
C GLY A 45 -17.12 19.72 -2.02
N HIS A 46 -17.37 18.47 -2.39
CA HIS A 46 -18.71 17.91 -2.48
C HIS A 46 -19.02 17.04 -1.25
N LYS A 47 -20.01 17.52 -0.50
CA LYS A 47 -20.64 16.84 0.64
C LYS A 47 -21.26 15.51 0.20
N GLU A 48 -21.14 14.50 1.05
CA GLU A 48 -21.88 13.22 1.03
C GLU A 48 -21.82 12.42 -0.28
N GLU A 49 -20.78 11.63 -0.48
CA GLU A 49 -20.95 10.32 -1.12
C GLU A 49 -20.19 9.25 -0.32
N VAL A 50 -20.97 8.43 0.36
CA VAL A 50 -20.56 7.14 0.90
C VAL A 50 -19.90 6.36 -0.24
N TYR A 51 -18.63 6.01 -0.06
CA TYR A 51 -17.80 5.25 -1.01
C TYR A 51 -18.59 4.11 -1.66
N LYS A 52 -18.94 4.26 -2.94
CA LYS A 52 -19.37 3.16 -3.81
C LYS A 52 -18.21 2.80 -4.72
N GLU A 53 -17.56 1.67 -4.45
CA GLU A 53 -16.54 1.13 -5.36
C GLU A 53 -17.20 0.62 -6.65
N PRO A 54 -16.77 1.09 -7.85
CA PRO A 54 -17.29 0.59 -9.11
C PRO A 54 -16.60 -0.74 -9.45
N ALA A 55 -17.37 -1.74 -9.92
CA ALA A 55 -16.83 -3.00 -10.42
C ALA A 55 -15.87 -2.74 -11.61
N GLY A 56 -14.56 -2.87 -11.37
CA GLY A 56 -13.50 -2.66 -12.36
C GLY A 56 -12.82 -3.95 -12.80
N LEU A 57 -12.21 -3.93 -13.99
CA LEU A 57 -11.35 -4.99 -14.51
C LEU A 57 -10.13 -5.17 -13.58
N ARG A 58 -9.94 -6.40 -13.07
CA ARG A 58 -8.94 -6.75 -12.06
C ARG A 58 -7.49 -6.82 -12.56
N ASP A 59 -7.15 -6.17 -13.67
CA ASP A 59 -5.78 -6.06 -14.17
C ASP A 59 -5.68 -4.86 -15.13
N ARG A 60 -4.47 -4.41 -15.47
CA ARG A 60 -4.26 -3.29 -16.39
C ARG A 60 -4.52 -3.72 -17.83
N VAL A 61 -5.60 -3.17 -18.40
CA VAL A 61 -5.96 -3.37 -19.80
C VAL A 61 -5.64 -2.12 -20.60
N ILE A 62 -4.79 -2.28 -21.61
CA ILE A 62 -4.49 -1.23 -22.61
C ILE A 62 -5.16 -1.61 -23.93
N LEU A 63 -6.22 -0.88 -24.27
CA LEU A 63 -6.94 -1.02 -25.53
C LEU A 63 -6.44 0.02 -26.52
N VAL A 64 -5.87 -0.43 -27.63
CA VAL A 64 -5.39 0.43 -28.72
C VAL A 64 -6.24 0.18 -29.97
N HIS A 65 -7.03 1.18 -30.36
CA HIS A 65 -7.79 1.16 -31.60
C HIS A 65 -6.94 1.74 -32.73
N ARG A 66 -6.72 0.95 -33.78
CA ARG A 66 -5.99 1.35 -34.99
C ARG A 66 -6.89 1.28 -36.21
N ASP A 67 -6.65 2.15 -37.18
CA ASP A 67 -7.32 2.09 -38.48
C ASP A 67 -6.79 0.93 -39.35
N LYS A 68 -7.41 0.71 -40.51
CA LYS A 68 -7.02 -0.33 -41.48
C LYS A 68 -5.60 -0.15 -42.05
N THR A 69 -4.97 0.99 -41.83
CA THR A 69 -3.59 1.30 -42.22
C THR A 69 -2.61 1.21 -41.04
N GLY A 70 -3.09 0.83 -39.85
CA GLY A 70 -2.30 0.66 -38.63
C GLY A 70 -2.07 1.94 -37.81
N LYS A 71 -2.62 3.09 -38.22
CA LYS A 71 -2.49 4.35 -37.48
C LYS A 71 -3.38 4.31 -36.24
N VAL A 72 -2.82 4.62 -35.07
CA VAL A 72 -3.57 4.64 -33.81
C VAL A 72 -4.56 5.79 -33.82
N ILE A 73 -5.83 5.46 -33.59
CA ILE A 73 -6.93 6.41 -33.49
C ILE A 73 -7.21 6.74 -32.03
N ALA A 74 -7.17 5.74 -31.14
CA ALA A 74 -7.43 5.93 -29.73
C ALA A 74 -6.71 4.88 -28.87
N THR A 75 -6.26 5.29 -27.70
CA THR A 75 -5.74 4.40 -26.66
C THR A 75 -6.52 4.64 -25.38
N ARG A 76 -6.94 3.56 -24.72
CA ARG A 76 -7.45 3.59 -23.34
C ARG A 76 -6.64 2.65 -22.48
N ASP A 77 -6.27 3.15 -21.32
CA ASP A 77 -5.50 2.45 -20.30
C ASP A 77 -6.31 2.48 -19.01
N SER A 78 -6.59 1.32 -18.43
CA SER A 78 -7.41 1.20 -17.23
C SER A 78 -6.67 1.59 -15.94
N GLY A 79 -5.35 1.84 -15.99
CA GLY A 79 -4.52 2.08 -14.79
C GLY A 79 -4.25 0.80 -13.99
N TRP A 80 -3.33 0.91 -13.01
CA TRP A 80 -3.02 -0.16 -12.05
C TRP A 80 -4.17 -0.28 -11.04
N GLN A 81 -4.54 -1.51 -10.63
CA GLN A 81 -5.62 -1.74 -9.67
C GLN A 81 -5.06 -2.18 -8.30
N ASP A 82 -5.69 -1.76 -7.19
CA ASP A 82 -5.33 -2.14 -5.80
C ASP A 82 -5.50 -3.66 -5.56
N HIS A 83 -4.59 -4.47 -6.09
CA HIS A 83 -4.63 -5.91 -5.90
C HIS A 83 -4.27 -6.27 -4.46
N LYS A 84 -5.26 -6.83 -3.77
CA LYS A 84 -5.23 -7.53 -2.47
C LYS A 84 -4.36 -8.80 -2.44
N CYS A 85 -3.31 -8.87 -3.27
CA CYS A 85 -2.38 -10.00 -3.26
C CYS A 85 -1.48 -9.99 -2.02
N LEU A 86 -1.37 -8.84 -1.37
CA LEU A 86 -0.80 -8.69 -0.04
C LEU A 86 -1.94 -8.79 0.98
N THR A 87 -1.94 -9.86 1.77
CA THR A 87 -2.88 -10.02 2.88
C THR A 87 -2.54 -9.03 3.99
N ASN A 88 -3.44 -8.85 4.97
CA ASN A 88 -3.14 -8.02 6.14
C ASN A 88 -1.90 -8.54 6.90
N THR A 89 -1.74 -9.86 6.93
CA THR A 89 -0.54 -10.52 7.43
C THR A 89 0.69 -10.20 6.59
N GLY A 90 0.55 -10.14 5.26
CA GLY A 90 1.65 -9.79 4.36
C GLY A 90 2.15 -8.36 4.56
N PHE A 91 1.24 -7.43 4.82
CA PHE A 91 1.62 -6.07 5.21
C PHE A 91 2.33 -6.03 6.56
N ASP A 92 1.79 -6.71 7.57
CA ASP A 92 2.38 -6.79 8.92
C ASP A 92 3.81 -7.34 8.88
N GLU A 93 4.05 -8.40 8.10
CA GLU A 93 5.37 -9.00 7.97
C GLU A 93 6.36 -8.10 7.21
N VAL A 94 5.95 -7.47 6.10
CA VAL A 94 6.83 -6.53 5.39
C VAL A 94 7.24 -5.37 6.31
N THR A 95 6.35 -4.89 7.18
CA THR A 95 6.71 -3.93 8.23
C THR A 95 7.59 -4.51 9.33
N ALA A 96 7.37 -5.76 9.75
CA ALA A 96 8.18 -6.43 10.77
C ALA A 96 9.60 -6.72 10.27
N LEU A 97 9.79 -7.09 9.00
CA LEU A 97 11.09 -7.27 8.37
C LEU A 97 11.89 -5.95 8.25
N MET A 98 11.20 -4.80 8.24
CA MET A 98 11.85 -3.48 8.30
C MET A 98 12.25 -3.04 9.72
N LEU A 99 11.70 -3.67 10.77
CA LEU A 99 11.97 -3.35 12.17
C LEU A 99 12.71 -4.52 12.83
N THR A 100 14.02 -4.38 12.99
CA THR A 100 14.98 -5.44 13.37
C THR A 100 14.73 -6.14 14.73
N ASP A 101 13.69 -5.75 15.47
CA ASP A 101 13.42 -6.13 16.87
C ASP A 101 11.95 -6.52 17.15
N VAL A 102 11.13 -6.79 16.12
CA VAL A 102 9.68 -7.11 16.27
C VAL A 102 9.30 -8.43 15.56
N GLY A 103 10.21 -9.41 15.51
CA GLY A 103 10.15 -10.58 14.63
C GLY A 103 8.96 -11.55 14.80
N GLY A 104 8.49 -12.07 13.67
CA GLY A 104 7.68 -13.30 13.52
C GLY A 104 8.52 -14.50 13.02
N THR A 105 7.89 -15.67 12.84
CA THR A 105 8.51 -16.82 12.15
C THR A 105 8.67 -16.50 10.66
N ALA A 106 9.88 -16.73 10.13
CA ALA A 106 10.18 -16.46 8.73
C ALA A 106 9.20 -17.18 7.78
N PHE A 107 8.73 -16.45 6.78
CA PHE A 107 7.95 -16.97 5.66
C PHE A 107 8.86 -17.73 4.70
N ASP A 108 9.07 -19.01 5.00
CA ASP A 108 10.02 -19.85 4.28
C ASP A 108 9.34 -21.02 3.57
N PHE A 109 8.01 -21.16 3.66
CA PHE A 109 7.28 -22.25 3.01
C PHE A 109 6.54 -21.75 1.77
N ILE A 110 6.64 -22.50 0.67
CA ILE A 110 5.78 -22.33 -0.50
C ILE A 110 4.77 -23.47 -0.49
N GLY A 111 3.51 -23.14 -0.64
CA GLY A 111 2.43 -24.11 -0.85
C GLY A 111 1.78 -23.93 -2.21
N ILE A 112 1.27 -25.03 -2.77
CA ILE A 112 0.52 -25.10 -4.01
C ILE A 112 -0.78 -25.86 -3.79
N GLY A 113 -1.82 -25.51 -4.54
CA GLY A 113 -3.15 -26.07 -4.35
C GLY A 113 -4.07 -25.97 -5.55
N THR A 114 -5.28 -26.49 -5.37
CA THR A 114 -6.37 -26.56 -6.36
C THR A 114 -7.57 -25.69 -5.96
N GLY A 115 -7.37 -24.76 -5.02
CA GLY A 115 -8.40 -23.84 -4.57
C GLY A 115 -9.00 -23.02 -5.72
N ALA A 116 -10.33 -23.03 -5.81
CA ALA A 116 -11.09 -22.33 -6.85
C ALA A 116 -11.75 -21.01 -6.37
N VAL A 117 -11.66 -20.73 -5.07
CA VAL A 117 -12.21 -19.51 -4.46
C VAL A 117 -11.20 -18.39 -4.60
N ALA A 118 -11.61 -17.18 -4.99
CA ALA A 118 -10.72 -16.03 -5.11
C ALA A 118 -10.00 -15.74 -3.77
N ALA A 119 -8.73 -15.35 -3.84
CA ALA A 119 -7.95 -14.96 -2.66
C ALA A 119 -8.65 -13.84 -1.87
N ASP A 120 -8.82 -14.06 -0.57
CA ASP A 120 -9.34 -13.06 0.37
C ASP A 120 -8.22 -12.60 1.31
N PRO A 121 -8.13 -11.30 1.66
CA PRO A 121 -7.14 -10.81 2.63
C PRO A 121 -7.20 -11.45 4.02
N THR A 122 -8.32 -12.10 4.36
CA THR A 122 -8.52 -12.84 5.60
C THR A 122 -8.11 -14.30 5.49
N ASP A 123 -7.73 -14.77 4.30
CA ASP A 123 -7.23 -16.13 4.11
C ASP A 123 -5.93 -16.30 4.90
N THR A 124 -6.00 -17.25 5.84
CA THR A 124 -4.86 -17.68 6.62
C THR A 124 -4.08 -18.79 5.92
N ASP A 125 -4.72 -19.52 5.00
CA ASP A 125 -4.16 -20.71 4.35
C ASP A 125 -4.61 -20.85 2.88
N LEU A 126 -4.10 -21.86 2.19
CA LEU A 126 -4.58 -22.27 0.86
C LEU A 126 -5.99 -22.84 0.93
N GLY A 127 -6.80 -22.63 -0.12
CA GLY A 127 -8.18 -23.08 -0.14
C GLY A 127 -8.32 -24.59 -0.26
N ALA A 128 -7.43 -25.22 -1.03
CA ALA A 128 -7.28 -26.66 -1.16
C ALA A 128 -5.80 -26.99 -1.45
N GLU A 129 -5.00 -27.16 -0.38
CA GLU A 129 -3.58 -27.47 -0.50
C GLU A 129 -3.32 -28.87 -1.07
N GLU A 130 -2.46 -28.95 -2.07
CA GLU A 130 -1.91 -30.21 -2.62
C GLU A 130 -0.56 -30.54 -1.99
N ALA A 131 0.32 -29.54 -1.87
CA ALA A 131 1.65 -29.72 -1.31
C ALA A 131 2.21 -28.43 -0.72
N ARG A 132 3.05 -28.57 0.32
CA ARG A 132 3.79 -27.47 0.95
C ARG A 132 5.22 -27.88 1.26
N LYS A 133 6.17 -26.98 1.03
CA LYS A 133 7.60 -27.26 1.20
C LYS A 133 8.39 -26.01 1.59
N ALA A 134 9.47 -26.21 2.33
CA ALA A 134 10.43 -25.13 2.59
C ALA A 134 11.10 -24.70 1.28
N GLY A 135 11.09 -23.41 1.00
CA GLY A 135 11.81 -22.77 -0.08
C GLY A 135 13.25 -22.46 0.32
N THR A 136 14.05 -22.06 -0.67
CA THR A 136 15.38 -21.50 -0.45
C THR A 136 15.32 -20.01 -0.75
N GLY A 137 15.51 -19.19 0.28
CA GLY A 137 15.53 -17.73 0.18
C GLY A 137 16.89 -17.18 -0.25
N THR A 138 16.90 -16.27 -1.23
CA THR A 138 18.08 -15.50 -1.63
C THR A 138 17.71 -14.05 -1.87
N GLN A 139 18.68 -13.14 -1.71
CA GLN A 139 18.55 -11.77 -2.17
C GLN A 139 19.08 -11.67 -3.60
N GLN A 140 18.32 -11.02 -4.46
CA GLN A 140 18.66 -10.71 -5.83
C GLN A 140 18.76 -9.19 -5.99
N THR A 141 19.52 -8.78 -6.99
CA THR A 141 19.63 -7.37 -7.40
C THR A 141 18.92 -7.21 -8.74
N THR A 142 17.82 -6.47 -8.75
CA THR A 142 17.14 -6.03 -9.98
C THR A 142 17.70 -4.70 -10.45
N ASP A 143 17.66 -3.67 -9.60
CA ASP A 143 18.11 -2.31 -9.91
C ASP A 143 19.09 -1.77 -8.86
N VAL A 144 18.84 -2.05 -7.58
CA VAL A 144 19.69 -1.67 -6.44
C VAL A 144 20.15 -2.93 -5.71
N ALA A 145 21.37 -2.93 -5.18
CA ALA A 145 21.91 -4.12 -4.51
C ALA A 145 20.93 -4.66 -3.43
N ASN A 146 20.57 -5.93 -3.56
CA ASN A 146 19.67 -6.67 -2.66
C ASN A 146 18.24 -6.10 -2.54
N ASP A 147 17.72 -5.50 -3.60
CA ASP A 147 16.36 -4.94 -3.65
C ASP A 147 15.25 -5.97 -3.88
N THR A 148 15.58 -7.23 -4.19
CA THR A 148 14.60 -8.28 -4.48
C THR A 148 14.82 -9.49 -3.57
N ALA A 149 13.76 -9.91 -2.87
CA ALA A 149 13.73 -11.21 -2.19
C ALA A 149 13.23 -12.29 -3.17
N GLN A 150 13.96 -13.39 -3.27
CA GLN A 150 13.58 -14.55 -4.09
C GLN A 150 13.48 -15.79 -3.21
N LEU A 151 12.33 -16.45 -3.25
CA LEU A 151 12.11 -17.75 -2.62
C LEU A 151 11.86 -18.80 -3.73
N THR A 152 12.61 -19.90 -3.71
CA THR A 152 12.49 -20.96 -4.72
C THR A 152 12.19 -22.31 -4.07
N ALA A 153 11.21 -23.04 -4.60
CA ALA A 153 10.95 -24.44 -4.25
C ALA A 153 10.68 -25.26 -5.51
N THR A 154 11.12 -26.52 -5.51
CA THR A 154 10.82 -27.48 -6.58
C THR A 154 9.88 -28.55 -6.04
N PHE A 155 8.74 -28.65 -6.70
CA PHE A 155 7.71 -29.65 -6.47
C PHE A 155 7.83 -30.77 -7.50
N ALA A 156 7.80 -32.01 -7.02
CA ALA A 156 7.93 -33.20 -7.84
C ALA A 156 6.98 -34.31 -7.36
N ALA A 157 6.93 -35.42 -8.09
CA ALA A 157 6.11 -36.58 -7.72
C ALA A 157 6.46 -37.15 -6.31
N ALA A 158 7.69 -36.93 -5.84
CA ALA A 158 8.10 -37.30 -4.48
C ALA A 158 7.37 -36.52 -3.38
N ASP A 159 6.80 -35.36 -3.71
CA ASP A 159 6.02 -34.52 -2.81
C ASP A 159 4.51 -34.88 -2.83
N GLY A 160 4.13 -36.00 -3.46
CA GLY A 160 2.75 -36.50 -3.51
C GLY A 160 1.96 -36.11 -4.76
N LEU A 161 2.57 -35.37 -5.68
CA LEU A 161 1.93 -34.86 -6.89
C LEU A 161 1.81 -35.93 -7.98
N ALA A 162 0.67 -35.97 -8.65
CA ALA A 162 0.42 -36.86 -9.79
C ALA A 162 0.98 -36.32 -11.11
N GLY A 163 1.37 -35.04 -11.15
CA GLY A 163 1.86 -34.37 -12.35
C GLY A 163 0.76 -34.05 -13.39
N VAL A 164 -0.48 -34.29 -13.01
CA VAL A 164 -1.72 -33.92 -13.71
C VAL A 164 -2.60 -33.01 -12.85
N ASP A 165 -2.11 -32.63 -11.67
CA ASP A 165 -2.84 -31.79 -10.72
C ASP A 165 -3.00 -30.39 -11.34
N GLU A 166 -4.25 -29.92 -11.42
CA GLU A 166 -4.57 -28.60 -11.94
C GLU A 166 -4.28 -27.55 -10.86
N ILE A 167 -2.99 -27.22 -10.68
CA ILE A 167 -2.57 -26.23 -9.69
C ILE A 167 -3.16 -24.86 -10.08
N THR A 168 -4.12 -24.40 -9.29
CA THR A 168 -4.81 -23.11 -9.46
C THR A 168 -4.46 -22.10 -8.39
N GLU A 169 -3.69 -22.48 -7.38
CA GLU A 169 -3.22 -21.55 -6.36
C GLU A 169 -1.78 -21.82 -5.93
N SER A 170 -1.08 -20.75 -5.54
CA SER A 170 0.19 -20.82 -4.83
C SER A 170 0.27 -19.75 -3.76
N GLY A 171 0.94 -20.04 -2.65
CA GLY A 171 1.11 -19.09 -1.58
C GLY A 171 2.42 -19.25 -0.81
N VAL A 172 2.83 -18.19 -0.14
CA VAL A 172 4.00 -18.17 0.75
C VAL A 172 3.51 -18.12 2.20
N LEU A 173 3.99 -19.06 3.01
CA LEU A 173 3.48 -19.35 4.35
C LEU A 173 4.63 -19.40 5.37
N ASN A 174 4.31 -19.20 6.64
CA ASN A 174 5.27 -19.25 7.76
C ASN A 174 5.20 -20.54 8.59
N GLY A 175 4.53 -21.58 8.09
CA GLY A 175 4.33 -22.84 8.79
C GLY A 175 4.40 -24.05 7.86
N ALA A 176 4.96 -25.16 8.36
CA ALA A 176 5.17 -26.39 7.60
C ALA A 176 3.92 -27.22 7.34
N ALA A 177 2.78 -26.90 7.99
CA ALA A 177 1.53 -27.64 7.87
C ALA A 177 0.30 -26.73 8.04
N PRO A 178 -0.85 -27.11 7.47
CA PRO A 178 -2.09 -26.36 7.63
C PRO A 178 -2.51 -26.18 9.09
N GLY A 179 -3.10 -25.03 9.42
CA GLY A 179 -3.71 -24.78 10.73
C GLY A 179 -2.76 -24.62 11.93
N VAL A 180 -1.46 -24.90 11.79
CA VAL A 180 -0.48 -24.81 12.90
C VAL A 180 0.05 -23.38 13.06
N HIS A 181 0.22 -22.64 11.96
CA HIS A 181 0.46 -21.20 11.91
C HIS A 181 0.12 -20.75 10.48
N PRO A 182 -1.07 -20.17 10.20
CA PRO A 182 -1.43 -19.90 8.83
C PRO A 182 -1.48 -18.39 8.68
N ALA A 183 -0.30 -17.83 8.51
CA ALA A 183 -0.12 -16.50 8.00
C ALA A 183 0.34 -16.71 6.56
N VAL A 184 -0.47 -16.25 5.59
CA VAL A 184 -0.13 -16.26 4.16
C VAL A 184 0.28 -14.85 3.79
N VAL A 185 1.51 -14.63 3.33
CA VAL A 185 1.98 -13.28 2.93
C VAL A 185 1.48 -12.93 1.54
N MET A 186 1.42 -13.92 0.66
CA MET A 186 1.03 -13.77 -0.73
C MET A 186 0.28 -15.00 -1.18
N LEU A 187 -0.86 -14.79 -1.83
CA LEU A 187 -1.71 -15.84 -2.38
C LEU A 187 -2.09 -15.47 -3.80
N CYS A 188 -1.65 -16.30 -4.73
CA CYS A 188 -1.93 -16.15 -6.15
C CYS A 188 -2.91 -17.26 -6.53
N ARG A 189 -4.12 -16.85 -6.94
CA ARG A 189 -5.16 -17.70 -7.52
C ARG A 189 -5.79 -16.95 -8.69
#